data_AF-A0A1G8A883-F1
#
_entry.id   AF-A0A1G8A883-F1
#
_cell.length_a   1.000
_cell.length_b   1.000
_cell.length_c   1.000
_cell.angle_alpha   90.00
_cell.angle_beta   90.00
_cell.angle_gamma   90.00
#
_symmetry.space_group_name_H-M   'P 1'
#
loop_
_entity.id
_entity.type
_entity.pdbx_description
1 polymer ?
#
loop_
_entity_poly.entity_id
_entity_poly.type
_entity_poly.pdbx_seq_one_letter_code
_entity_poly.pdbx_strand_id
1 'polypeptide(L)'
;MNQASFTLWQTIEQLAQQGPLTKATIERTLGSTLQLDKQDEHRTRWIGGEVVLQGNVRIAQTGFTVLNKEHAARQSTIGLFLAGACIGRHDIEAQYGELLLVSAPRGRSPHETSVWESARPWGQLRFAFKQNNPECLHSVSIIPSVQSTPGES
;
A
#
# COMPACT_ATOMS: atom_id res chain seq x y z
N MET A 1 14.13 14.63 14.57
CA MET A 1 13.33 13.74 13.71
C MET A 1 13.18 14.45 12.37
N ASN A 2 13.69 13.88 11.28
CA ASN A 2 13.56 14.47 9.95
C ASN A 2 12.18 14.09 9.39
N GLN A 3 11.30 15.08 9.17
CA GLN A 3 10.09 14.87 8.38
C GLN A 3 10.50 14.74 6.92
N ALA A 4 9.92 13.78 6.21
CA ALA A 4 9.98 13.76 4.76
C ALA A 4 9.27 14.99 4.19
N SER A 5 9.79 15.53 3.08
CA SER A 5 9.20 16.67 2.37
C SER A 5 7.99 16.30 1.49
N PHE A 6 7.51 15.05 1.61
CA PHE A 6 6.44 14.52 0.78
C PHE A 6 5.25 14.04 1.62
N THR A 7 4.06 14.15 1.02
CA THR A 7 2.77 13.69 1.55
C THR A 7 2.52 12.22 1.24
N LEU A 8 1.52 11.61 1.90
CA LEU A 8 1.08 10.24 1.58
C LEU A 8 0.70 10.10 0.10
N TRP A 9 0.01 11.09 -0.46
CA TRP A 9 -0.45 11.06 -1.84
C TRP A 9 0.71 11.03 -2.82
N GLN A 10 1.72 11.88 -2.60
CA GLN A 10 2.95 11.87 -3.39
C GLN A 10 3.69 10.54 -3.25
N THR A 11 3.75 9.94 -2.06
CA THR A 11 4.33 8.62 -1.86
C THR A 11 3.59 7.55 -2.67
N ILE A 12 2.26 7.54 -2.63
CA ILE A 12 1.45 6.56 -3.37
C ILE A 12 1.69 6.71 -4.88
N GLU A 13 1.61 7.94 -5.41
CA GLU A 13 1.82 8.20 -6.84
C GLU A 13 3.24 7.83 -7.29
N GLN A 14 4.26 8.16 -6.51
CA GLN A 14 5.64 7.79 -6.83
C GLN A 14 5.86 6.28 -6.84
N LEU A 15 5.25 5.55 -5.92
CA LEU A 15 5.32 4.08 -5.90
C LEU A 15 4.51 3.47 -7.05
N ALA A 16 3.34 4.01 -7.35
CA ALA A 16 2.46 3.54 -8.41
C ALA A 16 3.05 3.72 -9.82
N GLN A 17 3.75 4.83 -10.05
CA GLN A 17 4.37 5.14 -11.35
C GLN A 17 5.67 4.35 -11.60
N GLN A 18 6.25 3.74 -10.57
CA GLN A 18 7.48 2.96 -10.68
C GLN A 18 7.17 1.50 -11.04
N GLY A 19 7.05 1.21 -12.33
CA GLY A 19 7.01 -0.16 -12.85
C GLY A 19 8.41 -0.71 -13.15
N PRO A 20 8.71 -1.98 -12.83
CA PRO A 20 8.12 -2.84 -11.79
C PRO A 20 8.57 -2.44 -10.37
N LEU A 21 7.74 -2.69 -9.36
CA LEU A 21 8.11 -2.46 -7.96
C LEU A 21 9.20 -3.44 -7.52
N THR A 22 10.26 -2.89 -6.93
CA THR A 22 11.39 -3.65 -6.39
C THR A 22 11.72 -3.15 -4.99
N LYS A 23 12.45 -3.95 -4.21
CA LYS A 23 12.97 -3.52 -2.92
C LYS A 23 13.72 -2.18 -3.03
N ALA A 24 14.60 -2.05 -4.02
CA ALA A 24 15.44 -0.87 -4.20
C ALA A 24 14.64 0.39 -4.56
N THR A 25 13.60 0.27 -5.38
CA THR A 25 12.74 1.42 -5.72
C THR A 25 11.96 1.90 -4.51
N ILE A 26 11.44 0.98 -3.70
CA ILE A 26 10.72 1.31 -2.47
C ILE A 26 11.63 1.97 -1.44
N GLU A 27 12.82 1.41 -1.21
CA GLU A 27 13.81 1.97 -0.28
C GLU A 27 14.22 3.39 -0.68
N ARG A 28 14.41 3.63 -1.99
CA ARG A 28 14.72 4.96 -2.53
C ARG A 28 13.57 5.94 -2.33
N THR A 29 12.34 5.54 -2.60
CA THR A 29 11.16 6.41 -2.46
C THR A 29 10.86 6.74 -1.01
N LEU A 30 10.97 5.78 -0.11
CA LEU A 30 10.63 5.96 1.30
C LEU A 30 11.81 6.46 2.15
N GLY A 31 13.04 6.35 1.66
CA GLY A 31 14.24 6.64 2.45
C GLY A 31 14.44 5.69 3.64
N SER A 32 13.79 4.51 3.61
CA SER A 32 13.84 3.50 4.68
C SER A 32 14.27 2.17 4.10
N THR A 33 15.23 1.51 4.76
CA THR A 33 15.66 0.16 4.41
C THR A 33 14.57 -0.87 4.69
N LEU A 34 14.44 -1.84 3.81
CA LEU A 34 13.59 -3.01 3.93
C LEU A 34 14.43 -4.22 4.37
N GLN A 35 13.96 -4.92 5.40
CA GLN A 35 14.56 -6.15 5.90
C GLN A 35 13.73 -7.36 5.46
N LEU A 36 14.39 -8.48 5.16
CA LEU A 36 13.68 -9.72 4.83
C LEU A 36 12.91 -10.20 6.07
N ASP A 37 11.61 -10.39 5.90
CA ASP A 37 10.69 -10.87 6.95
C ASP A 37 10.41 -12.36 6.77
N LYS A 38 10.04 -12.75 5.54
CA LYS A 38 9.75 -14.14 5.22
C LYS A 38 10.07 -14.46 3.77
N GLN A 39 10.61 -15.64 3.53
CA GLN A 39 10.74 -16.21 2.19
C GLN A 39 10.30 -17.67 2.22
N ASP A 40 9.38 -18.02 1.33
CA ASP A 40 8.93 -19.38 1.10
C ASP A 40 8.68 -19.63 -0.40
N GLU A 41 8.26 -20.84 -0.76
CA GLU A 41 7.97 -21.23 -2.14
C GLU A 41 6.84 -20.42 -2.81
N HIS A 42 6.04 -19.67 -2.04
CA HIS A 42 4.91 -18.90 -2.56
C HIS A 42 5.18 -17.41 -2.60
N ARG A 43 6.01 -16.89 -1.69
CA ARG A 43 6.24 -15.44 -1.58
C ARG A 43 7.58 -15.09 -0.95
N THR A 44 8.02 -13.89 -1.29
CA THR A 44 9.08 -13.18 -0.59
C THR A 44 8.51 -11.90 0.00
N ARG A 45 8.75 -11.65 1.28
CA ARG A 45 8.20 -10.54 2.05
C ARG A 45 9.31 -9.79 2.76
N TRP A 46 9.27 -8.47 2.67
CA TRP A 46 10.13 -7.55 3.41
C TRP A 46 9.31 -6.58 4.24
N ILE A 47 9.90 -6.10 5.33
CA ILE A 47 9.32 -5.08 6.20
C ILE A 47 10.26 -3.89 6.35
N GLY A 48 9.70 -2.68 6.36
CA GLY A 48 10.39 -1.42 6.59
C GLY A 48 9.90 -0.72 7.85
N GLY A 49 10.77 0.10 8.41
CA GLY A 49 10.50 0.86 9.62
C GLY A 49 9.63 2.10 9.39
N GLU A 50 9.68 2.98 10.39
CA GLU A 50 8.87 4.19 10.44
C GLU A 50 9.35 5.27 9.46
N VAL A 51 8.41 5.91 8.76
CA VAL A 51 8.65 7.08 7.90
C VAL A 51 7.68 8.19 8.27
N VAL A 52 8.20 9.35 8.67
CA VAL A 52 7.39 10.52 8.99
C VAL A 52 7.15 11.32 7.71
N LEU A 53 5.89 11.49 7.33
CA LEU A 53 5.46 12.24 6.16
C LEU A 53 5.04 13.67 6.54
N GLN A 54 4.86 14.52 5.54
CA GLN A 54 4.25 15.83 5.73
C GLN A 54 2.80 15.70 6.23
N GLY A 55 2.32 16.70 6.97
CA GLY A 55 0.96 16.72 7.51
C GLY A 55 0.76 15.86 8.76
N ASN A 56 1.85 15.52 9.47
CA ASN A 56 1.85 14.66 10.65
C ASN A 56 1.32 13.24 10.39
N VAL A 57 1.27 12.80 9.14
CA VAL A 57 1.01 11.41 8.76
C VAL A 57 2.29 10.61 8.92
N ARG A 58 2.17 9.37 9.37
CA ARG A 58 3.32 8.50 9.60
C ARG A 58 3.05 7.13 9.04
N ILE A 59 3.98 6.61 8.25
CA ILE A 59 4.02 5.19 7.92
C ILE A 59 4.67 4.50 9.11
N ALA A 60 3.89 3.82 9.94
CA ALA A 60 4.39 3.07 11.09
C ALA A 60 5.12 1.79 10.67
N GLN A 61 4.71 1.19 9.56
CA GLN A 61 5.37 0.02 8.99
C GLN A 61 5.11 -0.04 7.48
N THR A 62 6.14 -0.41 6.73
CA THR A 62 6.02 -0.78 5.32
C THR A 62 6.08 -2.29 5.19
N GLY A 63 5.20 -2.90 4.41
CA GLY A 63 5.30 -4.30 4.01
C GLY A 63 5.40 -4.40 2.49
N PHE A 64 6.38 -5.12 1.98
CA PHE A 64 6.51 -5.40 0.54
C PHE A 64 6.46 -6.90 0.32
N THR A 65 5.55 -7.37 -0.53
CA THR A 65 5.39 -8.79 -0.84
C THR A 65 5.45 -9.01 -2.35
N VAL A 66 6.23 -10.00 -2.80
CA VAL A 66 6.27 -10.47 -4.17
C VAL A 66 5.87 -11.94 -4.18
N LEU A 67 4.96 -12.33 -5.06
CA LEU A 67 4.53 -13.71 -5.23
C LEU A 67 5.46 -14.45 -6.20
N ASN A 68 5.89 -15.67 -5.81
CA ASN A 68 6.92 -16.44 -6.50
C ASN A 68 6.37 -17.46 -7.51
N LYS A 69 5.06 -17.76 -7.51
CA LYS A 69 4.46 -18.83 -8.36
C LYS A 69 4.23 -18.41 -9.82
N GLU A 70 4.53 -19.31 -10.75
CA GLU A 70 4.40 -19.16 -12.22
C GLU A 70 3.04 -18.60 -12.69
N HIS A 71 1.96 -18.83 -11.95
CA HIS A 71 0.61 -18.42 -12.34
C HIS A 71 0.17 -17.06 -11.76
N ALA A 72 0.88 -16.52 -10.75
CA ALA A 72 0.54 -15.23 -10.14
C ALA A 72 1.39 -14.08 -10.71
N ALA A 73 1.95 -14.28 -11.91
CA ALA A 73 2.61 -13.29 -12.74
C ALA A 73 3.41 -12.21 -11.96
N ARG A 74 4.28 -12.67 -11.03
CA ARG A 74 5.12 -11.81 -10.18
C ARG A 74 4.38 -10.64 -9.55
N GLN A 75 3.12 -10.84 -9.15
CA GLN A 75 2.33 -9.80 -8.52
C GLN A 75 3.04 -9.31 -7.26
N SER A 76 3.31 -8.01 -7.24
CA SER A 76 3.91 -7.32 -6.10
C SER A 76 2.84 -6.50 -5.37
N THR A 77 2.95 -6.40 -4.05
CA THR A 77 2.08 -5.55 -3.25
C THR A 77 2.90 -4.81 -2.21
N ILE A 78 2.68 -3.50 -2.11
CA ILE A 78 3.16 -2.69 -0.99
C ILE A 78 1.98 -2.39 -0.09
N GLY A 79 2.13 -2.63 1.21
CA GLY A 79 1.23 -2.16 2.25
C GLY A 79 1.92 -1.10 3.10
N LEU A 80 1.28 0.06 3.27
CA LEU A 80 1.71 1.12 4.17
C LEU A 80 0.74 1.17 5.34
N PHE A 81 1.22 0.85 6.54
CA PHE A 81 0.43 0.93 7.77
C PHE A 81 0.61 2.32 8.38
N LEU A 82 -0.49 3.02 8.59
CA LEU A 82 -0.49 4.44 8.93
C LEU A 82 -0.74 4.68 10.42
N ALA A 83 -0.20 5.78 10.91
CA ALA A 83 -0.39 6.37 12.22
C ALA A 83 -0.26 7.90 12.14
N GLY A 84 -0.47 8.59 13.27
CA GLY A 84 -0.39 10.05 13.32
C GLY A 84 -1.71 10.70 12.93
N ALA A 85 -1.67 11.68 12.03
CA ALA A 85 -2.86 12.37 11.54
C ALA A 85 -3.83 11.39 10.86
N CYS A 86 -5.10 11.51 11.24
CA CYS A 86 -6.19 10.70 10.67
C CYS A 86 -6.50 11.18 9.25
N ILE A 87 -6.61 10.23 8.32
CA ILE A 87 -7.06 10.45 6.95
C ILE A 87 -8.43 9.78 6.81
N GLY A 88 -9.44 10.57 6.49
CA GLY A 88 -10.80 10.10 6.32
C GLY A 88 -11.08 9.57 4.91
N ARG A 89 -12.19 8.84 4.76
CA ARG A 89 -12.64 8.38 3.45
C ARG A 89 -12.88 9.54 2.48
N HIS A 90 -13.41 10.66 2.95
CA HIS A 90 -13.64 11.84 2.14
C HIS A 90 -12.34 12.44 1.58
N ASP A 91 -11.24 12.40 2.34
CA ASP A 91 -9.92 12.84 1.87
C ASP A 91 -9.42 11.96 0.72
N ILE A 92 -9.66 10.65 0.82
CA ILE A 92 -9.29 9.67 -0.22
C ILE A 92 -10.15 9.88 -1.46
N GLU A 93 -11.46 10.05 -1.29
CA GLU A 93 -12.39 10.32 -2.40
C GLU A 93 -12.06 11.63 -3.13
N ALA A 94 -11.57 12.65 -2.41
CA ALA A 94 -11.08 13.89 -3.01
C ALA A 94 -9.82 13.69 -3.88
N GLN A 95 -8.98 12.68 -3.59
CA GLN A 95 -7.77 12.38 -4.36
C GLN A 95 -8.03 11.40 -5.51
N TYR A 96 -8.83 10.37 -5.26
CA TYR A 96 -8.95 9.21 -6.16
C TYR A 96 -10.33 9.05 -6.79
N GLY A 97 -11.30 9.88 -6.41
CA GLY A 97 -12.69 9.77 -6.85
C GLY A 97 -13.47 8.71 -6.07
N GLU A 98 -14.58 8.27 -6.64
CA GLU A 98 -15.45 7.26 -6.03
C GLU A 98 -14.69 5.97 -5.68
N LEU A 99 -14.97 5.43 -4.50
CA LEU A 99 -14.37 4.20 -3.99
C LEU A 99 -15.38 3.06 -3.94
N LEU A 100 -14.95 1.86 -4.32
CA LEU A 100 -15.78 0.66 -4.25
C LEU A 100 -15.54 -0.09 -2.93
N LEU A 101 -16.59 -0.41 -2.19
CA LEU A 101 -16.47 -1.29 -1.01
C LEU A 101 -16.26 -2.74 -1.48
N VAL A 102 -15.07 -3.28 -1.27
CA VAL A 102 -14.70 -4.64 -1.70
C VAL A 102 -14.66 -5.65 -0.54
N SER A 103 -14.63 -5.17 0.70
CA SER A 103 -14.78 -5.99 1.89
C SER A 103 -15.44 -5.20 3.00
N ALA A 104 -16.50 -5.76 3.61
CA ALA A 104 -17.17 -5.18 4.77
C ALA A 104 -16.93 -6.06 6.02
N PRO A 105 -16.86 -5.48 7.22
CA PRO A 105 -16.92 -6.22 8.47
C PRO A 105 -18.21 -7.05 8.53
N ARG A 106 -18.07 -8.31 8.93
CA ARG A 106 -19.18 -9.26 9.15
C ARG A 106 -19.57 -9.36 10.62
N GLY A 107 -18.91 -8.60 11.51
CA GLY A 107 -19.21 -8.52 12.93
C GLY A 107 -18.71 -9.72 13.74
N ARG A 108 -17.74 -10.49 13.23
CA ARG A 108 -17.18 -11.65 13.93
C ARG A 108 -15.98 -11.30 14.81
N SER A 109 -15.37 -10.13 14.61
CA SER A 109 -14.23 -9.66 15.40
C SER A 109 -14.09 -8.14 15.38
N PRO A 110 -13.70 -7.49 16.50
CA PRO A 110 -13.41 -6.05 16.53
C PRO A 110 -12.16 -5.65 15.72
N HIS A 111 -11.39 -6.63 15.25
CA HIS A 111 -10.22 -6.42 14.38
C HIS A 111 -10.55 -6.51 12.89
N GLU A 112 -11.82 -6.68 12.54
CA GLU A 112 -12.26 -6.64 11.15
C GLU A 112 -12.00 -5.27 10.51
N THR A 113 -11.90 -5.28 9.19
CA THR A 113 -11.66 -4.06 8.41
C THR A 113 -12.70 -3.92 7.30
N SER A 114 -13.10 -2.68 7.06
CA SER A 114 -13.71 -2.28 5.80
C SER A 114 -12.58 -1.99 4.81
N VAL A 115 -12.66 -2.54 3.60
CA VAL A 115 -11.70 -2.28 2.53
C VAL A 115 -12.40 -1.62 1.37
N TRP A 116 -11.96 -0.42 1.05
CA TRP A 116 -12.38 0.36 -0.11
C TRP A 116 -11.33 0.28 -1.20
N GLU A 117 -11.72 0.22 -2.46
CA GLU A 117 -10.84 0.08 -3.60
C GLU A 117 -11.01 1.25 -4.58
N SER A 118 -9.88 1.71 -5.13
CA SER A 118 -9.83 2.56 -6.33
C SER A 118 -9.03 1.83 -7.40
N ALA A 119 -9.70 1.47 -8.50
CA ALA A 119 -9.07 0.88 -9.67
C ALA A 119 -8.45 1.98 -10.53
N ARG A 120 -7.21 1.77 -11.00
CA ARG A 120 -6.43 2.71 -11.80
C ARG A 120 -5.85 2.02 -13.03
N PRO A 121 -5.49 2.75 -14.10
CA PRO A 121 -4.89 2.13 -15.29
C PRO A 121 -3.60 1.35 -15.00
N TRP A 122 -2.87 1.73 -13.96
CA TRP A 122 -1.62 1.09 -13.54
C TRP A 122 -1.81 -0.03 -12.49
N GLY A 123 -3.02 -0.25 -11.96
CA GLY A 123 -3.24 -1.20 -10.87
C GLY A 123 -4.41 -0.84 -9.95
N GLN A 124 -4.28 -1.19 -8.67
CA GLN A 124 -5.32 -1.00 -7.67
C GLN A 124 -4.75 -0.38 -6.39
N LEU A 125 -5.54 0.50 -5.79
CA LEU A 125 -5.35 0.98 -4.43
C LEU A 125 -6.42 0.38 -3.52
N ARG A 126 -6.02 -0.17 -2.38
CA ARG A 126 -6.94 -0.65 -1.34
C ARG A 126 -6.72 0.06 -0.03
N PHE A 127 -7.78 0.64 0.52
CA PHE A 127 -7.78 1.44 1.73
C PHE A 127 -8.54 0.70 2.82
N ALA A 128 -7.82 0.29 3.87
CA ALA A 128 -8.40 -0.46 4.98
C ALA A 128 -8.69 0.46 6.17
N PHE A 129 -9.89 0.35 6.72
CA PHE A 129 -10.35 1.04 7.92
C PHE A 129 -10.70 -0.01 8.96
N LYS A 130 -10.18 0.12 10.19
CA LYS A 130 -10.51 -0.84 11.25
C LYS A 130 -11.92 -0.60 11.76
N GLN A 131 -12.65 -1.66 12.07
CA GLN A 131 -14.00 -1.53 12.63
C GLN A 131 -14.01 -0.75 13.96
N ASN A 132 -12.95 -0.87 14.76
CA ASN A 132 -12.82 -0.12 16.01
C ASN A 132 -12.38 1.36 15.83
N ASN A 133 -12.05 1.78 14.61
CA ASN A 133 -11.80 3.18 14.24
C ASN A 133 -12.12 3.39 12.75
N PRO A 134 -13.42 3.37 12.37
CA PRO A 134 -13.84 3.29 10.98
C PRO A 134 -13.65 4.61 10.20
N GLU A 135 -13.39 5.71 10.90
CA GLU A 135 -13.22 7.04 10.32
C GLU A 135 -11.77 7.33 9.90
N CYS A 136 -10.80 6.53 10.39
CA CYS A 136 -9.38 6.76 10.13
C CYS A 136 -8.76 5.61 9.31
N LEU A 137 -8.09 6.00 8.21
CA LEU A 137 -7.36 5.08 7.37
C LEU A 137 -6.28 4.35 8.18
N HIS A 138 -6.38 3.02 8.23
CA HIS A 138 -5.40 2.18 8.91
C HIS A 138 -4.23 1.82 8.00
N SER A 139 -4.53 1.44 6.76
CA SER A 139 -3.49 1.10 5.80
C SER A 139 -3.94 1.32 4.37
N VAL A 140 -2.95 1.56 3.49
CA VAL A 140 -3.13 1.55 2.04
C VAL A 140 -2.29 0.43 1.44
N SER A 141 -2.88 -0.33 0.52
CA SER A 141 -2.17 -1.30 -0.30
C SER A 141 -2.11 -0.83 -1.75
N ILE A 142 -0.92 -0.85 -2.33
CA ILE A 142 -0.63 -0.52 -3.73
C ILE A 142 -0.35 -1.84 -4.44
N ILE A 143 -1.18 -2.16 -5.42
CA ILE A 143 -1.13 -3.41 -6.17
C ILE A 143 -1.02 -3.05 -7.65
N PRO A 144 0.19 -2.92 -8.20
CA PRO A 144 0.35 -2.68 -9.63
C PRO A 144 -0.27 -3.81 -10.45
N SER A 145 -0.87 -3.46 -11.58
CA SER A 145 -1.20 -4.43 -12.60
C SER A 145 0.08 -5.09 -13.08
N VAL A 146 0.05 -6.39 -13.30
CA VAL A 146 1.15 -7.06 -13.97
C VAL A 146 1.19 -6.53 -15.40
N GLN A 147 2.17 -5.70 -15.72
CA GLN A 147 2.38 -5.28 -17.10
C GLN A 147 2.71 -6.53 -17.90
N SER A 148 1.82 -6.92 -18.82
CA SER A 148 2.18 -7.82 -19.92
C SER A 148 3.27 -7.09 -20.69
N THR A 149 4.51 -7.56 -20.67
CA THR A 149 5.54 -7.07 -21.60
C THR A 149 5.00 -7.24 -23.02
N PRO A 150 4.77 -6.18 -23.81
CA PRO A 150 4.49 -6.36 -25.22
C PRO A 150 5.84 -6.68 -25.88
N GLY A 151 6.13 -7.96 -26.08
CA GLY A 151 7.39 -8.35 -26.70
C GLY A 151 7.82 -9.80 -26.52
N GLU A 152 6.97 -10.75 -26.88
CA GLU A 152 7.42 -11.99 -27.52
C GLU A 152 6.49 -12.21 -28.72
N SER A 153 6.94 -11.72 -29.88
CA SER A 153 6.43 -12.07 -31.20
C SER A 153 7.37 -13.11 -31.80
#